data_AF-A0A6M9Q5S6-F1
#
_entry.id   AF-A0A6M9Q5S6-F1
#
_cell.length_a   1.000
_cell.length_b   1.000
_cell.length_c   1.000
_cell.angle_alpha   90.00
_cell.angle_beta   90.00
_cell.angle_gamma   90.00
#
_symmetry.space_group_name_H-M   'P 1'
#
loop_
_entity.id
_entity.type
_entity.pdbx_description
1 polymer ?
#
loop_
_entity_poly.entity_id
_entity_poly.type
_entity_poly.pdbx_seq_one_letter_code
_entity_poly.pdbx_strand_id
1 'polypeptide(L)'
;MQRLFFNKSKNLSIINIRFKLNFNTDYKNGNRKNVIPNTKIQDCQAIDLSTISSKDLGKLTVIEGPPNIPFHIKRVFYLHDIPPEKSRGSHAHKELHQLLICINGSFDVALDDGSSKKIVHLNALTVGLHIPPMIWAEELNFKPNTICLVLASDFYDELDYYRNYDDFLAAKLIARSIDSHI
;
A
#
# COMPACT_ATOMS: atom_id res chain seq x y z
N MET A 1 -36.69 10.74 -7.36
CA MET A 1 -35.83 9.96 -6.44
C MET A 1 -35.97 8.48 -6.79
N GLN A 2 -35.27 8.00 -7.83
CA GLN A 2 -35.38 6.61 -8.30
C GLN A 2 -34.17 5.80 -7.83
N ARG A 3 -34.44 4.74 -7.06
CA ARG A 3 -33.47 3.72 -6.65
C ARG A 3 -33.07 2.88 -7.87
N LEU A 4 -31.79 2.87 -8.21
CA LEU A 4 -31.22 1.93 -9.17
C LEU A 4 -31.11 0.56 -8.49
N PHE A 5 -31.94 -0.38 -8.94
CA PHE A 5 -31.82 -1.80 -8.63
C PHE A 5 -30.63 -2.38 -9.40
N PHE A 6 -29.66 -2.96 -8.69
CA PHE A 6 -28.58 -3.75 -9.29
C PHE A 6 -29.13 -5.09 -9.77
N ASN A 7 -29.16 -5.28 -11.09
CA ASN A 7 -29.47 -6.56 -11.70
C ASN A 7 -28.19 -7.40 -11.76
N LYS A 8 -28.12 -8.45 -10.92
CA LYS A 8 -27.06 -9.46 -10.95
C LYS A 8 -27.24 -10.31 -12.21
N SER A 9 -26.39 -10.11 -13.23
CA SER A 9 -25.83 -11.19 -14.05
C SER A 9 -25.00 -10.60 -15.18
N LYS A 10 -23.70 -10.92 -15.20
CA LYS A 10 -22.99 -11.50 -16.35
C LYS A 10 -21.51 -11.67 -16.01
N ASN A 11 -21.09 -12.93 -15.98
CA ASN A 11 -19.74 -13.47 -16.18
C ASN A 11 -18.58 -12.47 -16.12
N LEU A 12 -17.99 -12.31 -14.93
CA LEU A 12 -16.56 -12.04 -14.85
C LEU A 12 -15.85 -13.39 -14.78
N SER A 13 -15.01 -13.67 -15.78
CA SER A 13 -13.98 -14.69 -15.73
C SER A 13 -13.13 -14.47 -14.47
N ILE A 14 -13.36 -15.30 -13.46
CA ILE A 14 -12.55 -15.37 -12.25
C ILE A 14 -11.17 -15.83 -12.69
N ILE A 15 -10.25 -14.88 -12.84
CA ILE A 15 -8.82 -15.18 -12.83
C ILE A 15 -8.57 -15.71 -11.43
N ASN A 16 -8.39 -17.02 -11.30
CA ASN A 16 -7.94 -17.68 -10.09
C ASN A 16 -6.51 -17.24 -9.79
N ILE A 17 -6.33 -16.02 -9.28
CA ILE A 17 -5.12 -15.65 -8.56
C ILE A 17 -5.21 -16.41 -7.23
N ARG A 18 -4.53 -17.55 -7.19
CA ARG A 18 -4.36 -18.34 -5.97
C ARG A 18 -3.47 -17.54 -5.03
N PHE A 19 -4.09 -16.59 -4.35
CA PHE A 19 -3.53 -15.91 -3.20
C PHE A 19 -3.22 -16.98 -2.14
N LYS A 20 -1.95 -17.34 -2.03
CA LYS A 20 -1.44 -18.11 -0.89
C LYS A 20 -1.29 -17.12 0.27
N LEU A 21 -2.41 -16.59 0.73
CA LEU A 21 -2.44 -15.71 1.90
C LEU A 21 -2.38 -16.61 3.13
N ASN A 22 -1.20 -16.71 3.74
CA ASN A 22 -1.09 -17.08 5.14
C ASN A 22 -1.59 -15.89 5.97
N PHE A 23 -2.90 -15.67 5.98
CA PHE A 23 -3.49 -14.77 6.95
C PHE A 23 -3.46 -15.44 8.32
N ASN A 24 -2.53 -15.02 9.17
CA ASN A 24 -2.64 -15.25 10.61
C ASN A 24 -3.75 -14.32 11.14
N THR A 25 -5.00 -14.67 10.90
CA THR A 25 -6.15 -14.12 11.63
C THR A 25 -6.18 -14.74 13.02
N ASP A 26 -5.34 -14.24 13.94
CA ASP A 26 -5.49 -14.47 15.38
C ASP A 26 -4.72 -13.37 16.14
N TYR A 27 -5.21 -12.13 16.01
CA TYR A 27 -4.73 -10.96 16.77
C TYR A 27 -5.63 -10.69 17.99
N LYS A 28 -6.03 -11.74 18.73
CA LYS A 28 -6.64 -11.61 20.06
C LYS A 28 -6.30 -12.82 20.91
N ASN A 29 -5.08 -12.88 21.43
CA ASN A 29 -4.77 -13.44 22.75
C ASN A 29 -3.33 -13.06 23.12
N GLY A 30 -3.19 -12.49 24.32
CA GLY A 30 -1.92 -12.04 24.86
C GLY A 30 -0.88 -13.17 24.90
N ASN A 31 0.38 -12.79 24.64
CA ASN A 31 1.56 -13.63 24.46
C ASN A 31 1.84 -14.09 23.03
N ARG A 32 2.26 -13.14 22.17
CA ARG A 32 3.21 -13.44 21.10
C ARG A 32 4.35 -12.45 21.18
N LYS A 33 5.58 -12.95 21.05
CA LYS A 33 6.78 -12.14 20.86
C LYS A 33 6.50 -11.14 19.73
N ASN A 34 6.91 -9.88 19.87
CA ASN A 34 6.87 -8.88 18.80
C ASN A 34 7.72 -9.39 17.62
N VAL A 35 7.13 -10.18 16.72
CA VAL A 35 7.84 -10.68 15.53
C VAL A 35 7.78 -9.58 14.49
N ILE A 36 8.94 -9.01 14.20
CA ILE A 36 9.10 -8.02 13.14
C ILE A 36 8.95 -8.76 11.79
N PRO A 37 7.99 -8.37 10.92
CA PRO A 37 7.83 -9.02 9.62
C PRO A 37 9.08 -8.90 8.73
N ASN A 38 9.53 -10.00 8.15
CA ASN A 38 10.62 -10.00 7.17
C ASN A 38 10.11 -9.75 5.75
N THR A 39 9.21 -8.78 5.59
CA THR A 39 8.65 -8.38 4.30
C THR A 39 9.74 -8.08 3.28
N LYS A 40 9.56 -8.54 2.04
CA LYS A 40 10.48 -8.32 0.94
C LYS A 40 9.91 -7.35 -0.06
N ILE A 41 10.77 -6.80 -0.92
CA ILE A 41 10.34 -5.87 -1.95
C ILE A 41 9.35 -6.50 -2.95
N GLN A 42 9.36 -7.82 -3.11
CA GLN A 42 8.40 -8.56 -3.95
C GLN A 42 6.98 -8.60 -3.34
N ASP A 43 6.85 -8.33 -2.04
CA ASP A 43 5.55 -8.25 -1.37
C ASP A 43 4.85 -6.90 -1.63
N CYS A 44 5.55 -5.91 -2.19
CA CYS A 44 4.96 -4.67 -2.66
C CYS A 44 4.26 -4.93 -4.00
N GLN A 45 2.93 -4.69 -4.05
CA GLN A 45 2.10 -5.08 -5.18
C GLN A 45 1.45 -3.88 -5.86
N ALA A 46 1.48 -3.86 -7.20
CA ALA A 46 0.61 -2.99 -7.96
C ALA A 46 -0.78 -3.64 -8.02
N ILE A 47 -1.78 -2.96 -7.49
CA ILE A 47 -3.17 -3.40 -7.46
C ILE A 47 -3.93 -2.66 -8.56
N ASP A 48 -4.59 -3.42 -9.43
CA ASP A 48 -5.53 -2.87 -10.41
C ASP A 48 -6.80 -2.39 -9.69
N LEU A 49 -7.08 -1.10 -9.79
CA LEU A 49 -8.22 -0.46 -9.17
C LEU A 49 -9.39 -0.52 -10.15
N SER A 50 -10.31 -1.45 -9.85
CA SER A 50 -11.51 -1.70 -10.64
C SER A 50 -12.23 -0.41 -11.02
N THR A 51 -12.19 -0.08 -12.31
CA THR A 51 -12.72 1.17 -12.86
C THR A 51 -13.86 0.88 -13.81
N ILE A 52 -15.05 1.36 -13.45
CA ILE A 52 -16.25 1.27 -14.29
C ILE A 52 -16.22 2.46 -15.25
N SER A 53 -16.39 2.19 -16.54
CA SER A 53 -16.41 3.22 -17.58
C SER A 53 -17.78 3.31 -18.23
N SER A 54 -18.30 4.53 -18.36
CA SER A 54 -19.51 4.88 -19.09
C SER A 54 -19.19 5.92 -20.15
N LYS A 55 -19.69 5.72 -21.38
CA LYS A 55 -19.44 6.62 -22.50
C LYS A 55 -19.92 8.05 -22.23
N ASP A 56 -21.06 8.18 -21.57
CA ASP A 56 -21.73 9.48 -21.35
C ASP A 56 -21.51 10.04 -19.94
N LEU A 57 -21.05 9.22 -18.98
CA LEU A 57 -20.89 9.62 -17.58
C LEU A 57 -19.43 9.66 -17.09
N GLY A 58 -18.47 9.20 -17.92
CA GLY A 58 -17.06 9.13 -17.55
C GLY A 58 -16.68 7.85 -16.81
N LYS A 59 -15.69 7.95 -15.91
CA LYS A 59 -15.11 6.80 -15.20
C LYS A 59 -15.31 6.92 -13.70
N LEU A 60 -15.62 5.80 -13.06
CA LEU A 60 -15.74 5.65 -11.61
C LEU A 60 -14.81 4.54 -11.13
N THR A 61 -13.87 4.87 -10.27
CA THR A 61 -12.99 3.90 -9.60
C THR A 61 -13.47 3.72 -8.17
N VAL A 62 -13.69 2.47 -7.76
CA VAL A 62 -14.16 2.13 -6.41
C VAL A 62 -13.09 1.32 -5.70
N ILE A 63 -12.81 1.67 -4.45
CA ILE A 63 -11.83 0.99 -3.62
C ILE A 63 -12.49 0.63 -2.30
N GLU A 64 -12.54 -0.67 -2.03
CA GLU A 64 -13.06 -1.24 -0.80
C GLU A 64 -11.91 -1.94 -0.06
N GLY A 65 -12.15 -2.33 1.20
CA GLY A 65 -11.23 -3.17 1.95
C GLY A 65 -11.12 -4.60 1.35
N PRO A 66 -10.83 -5.61 2.17
CA PRO A 66 -10.75 -6.98 1.67
C PRO A 66 -12.10 -7.42 1.05
N PRO A 67 -12.08 -8.12 -0.10
CA PRO A 67 -10.90 -8.74 -0.72
C PRO A 67 -10.17 -7.86 -1.75
N ASN A 68 -10.61 -6.62 -2.04
CA ASN A 68 -10.03 -5.77 -3.09
C ASN A 68 -8.61 -5.32 -2.79
N ILE A 69 -8.33 -5.00 -1.53
CA ILE A 69 -7.00 -4.67 -1.02
C ILE A 69 -6.73 -5.52 0.24
N PRO A 70 -5.48 -5.82 0.59
CA PRO A 70 -5.17 -6.82 1.62
C PRO A 70 -5.32 -6.31 3.06
N PHE A 71 -6.04 -5.21 3.30
CA PHE A 71 -6.25 -4.62 4.63
C PHE A 71 -7.55 -3.82 4.73
N HIS A 72 -8.09 -3.65 5.94
CA HIS A 72 -9.23 -2.77 6.20
C HIS A 72 -8.79 -1.31 6.27
N ILE A 73 -9.48 -0.42 5.55
CA ILE A 73 -9.18 1.02 5.54
C ILE A 73 -9.66 1.64 6.85
N LYS A 74 -8.74 2.20 7.64
CA LYS A 74 -9.09 2.99 8.84
C LYS A 74 -8.82 4.49 8.68
N ARG A 75 -7.94 4.86 7.74
CA ARG A 75 -7.55 6.25 7.51
C ARG A 75 -7.30 6.53 6.03
N VAL A 76 -7.68 7.73 5.62
CA VAL A 76 -7.42 8.28 4.29
C VAL A 76 -6.76 9.64 4.47
N PHE A 77 -5.70 9.89 3.71
CA PHE A 77 -5.08 11.20 3.61
C PHE A 77 -4.54 11.40 2.20
N TYR A 78 -4.20 12.63 1.84
CA TYR A 78 -3.65 12.91 0.52
C TYR A 78 -2.55 13.95 0.63
N LEU A 79 -1.60 13.87 -0.29
CA LEU A 79 -0.50 14.79 -0.46
C LEU A 79 -0.75 15.62 -1.72
N HIS A 80 -0.51 16.92 -1.63
CA HIS A 80 -0.67 17.88 -2.72
C HIS A 80 0.34 19.03 -2.54
N ASP A 81 0.49 19.85 -3.59
CA ASP A 81 1.37 21.04 -3.60
C ASP A 81 2.81 20.74 -3.14
N ILE A 82 3.33 19.57 -3.50
CA ILE A 82 4.71 19.19 -3.23
C ILE A 82 5.62 19.87 -4.25
N PRO A 83 6.65 20.62 -3.81
CA PRO A 83 7.61 21.23 -4.73
C PRO A 83 8.39 20.15 -5.52
N PRO A 84 8.68 20.35 -6.82
CA PRO A 84 9.28 19.33 -7.69
C PRO A 84 10.59 18.69 -7.21
N GLU A 85 11.37 19.41 -6.40
CA GLU A 85 12.67 18.99 -5.87
C GLU A 85 12.59 18.46 -4.42
N LYS A 86 11.38 18.29 -3.89
CA LYS A 86 11.18 17.76 -2.53
C LYS A 86 10.74 16.31 -2.61
N SER A 87 11.49 15.46 -1.94
CA SER A 87 11.03 14.12 -1.60
C SER A 87 10.15 14.15 -0.34
N ARG A 88 9.32 13.14 -0.21
CA ARG A 88 8.58 12.80 1.01
C ARG A 88 8.78 11.33 1.30
N GLY A 89 8.42 10.91 2.51
CA GLY A 89 8.54 9.51 2.89
C GLY A 89 10.00 9.11 3.07
N SER A 90 10.61 9.32 4.22
CA SER A 90 11.92 8.70 4.47
C SER A 90 11.79 7.92 5.75
N HIS A 91 10.97 6.87 5.68
CA HIS A 91 10.62 6.04 6.81
C HIS A 91 10.13 4.67 6.38
N ALA A 92 10.11 3.75 7.33
CA ALA A 92 9.35 2.51 7.26
C ALA A 92 8.30 2.49 8.37
N HIS A 93 7.26 1.68 8.19
CA HIS A 93 6.25 1.40 9.20
C HIS A 93 6.45 0.02 9.82
N LYS A 94 6.19 -0.13 11.13
CA LYS A 94 6.30 -1.42 11.85
C LYS A 94 5.12 -2.32 11.53
N GLU A 95 3.90 -1.76 11.50
CA GLU A 95 2.65 -2.51 11.34
C GLU A 95 1.72 -1.95 10.26
N LEU A 96 1.88 -0.69 9.84
CA LEU A 96 0.98 -0.06 8.87
C LEU A 96 1.12 -0.64 7.45
N HIS A 97 -0.02 -1.02 6.86
CA HIS A 97 -0.15 -1.19 5.42
C HIS A 97 -0.64 0.11 4.78
N GLN A 98 -0.10 0.44 3.61
CA GLN A 98 -0.48 1.61 2.84
C GLN A 98 -0.82 1.23 1.39
N LEU A 99 -1.77 1.95 0.78
CA LEU A 99 -2.01 1.93 -0.66
C LEU A 99 -1.85 3.35 -1.20
N LEU A 100 -0.81 3.59 -1.98
CA LEU A 100 -0.53 4.87 -2.64
C LEU A 100 -1.14 4.89 -4.03
N ILE A 101 -1.84 5.97 -4.36
CA ILE A 101 -2.54 6.13 -5.64
C ILE A 101 -2.24 7.52 -6.18
N CYS A 102 -1.80 7.61 -7.44
CA CYS A 102 -1.66 8.89 -8.12
C CYS A 102 -3.01 9.27 -8.74
N ILE A 103 -3.76 10.17 -8.09
CA ILE A 103 -5.07 10.61 -8.57
C ILE A 103 -5.02 11.88 -9.44
N ASN A 104 -3.85 12.51 -9.54
CA ASN A 104 -3.51 13.51 -10.56
C ASN A 104 -1.98 13.61 -10.69
N GLY A 105 -1.48 13.90 -11.89
CA GLY A 105 -0.05 14.06 -12.14
C GLY A 105 0.72 12.73 -12.16
N SER A 106 1.97 12.77 -11.68
CA SER A 106 2.79 11.57 -11.47
C SER A 106 3.89 11.79 -10.44
N PHE A 107 4.39 10.69 -9.89
CA PHE A 107 5.53 10.64 -8.97
C PHE A 107 6.14 9.23 -8.97
N ASP A 108 7.31 9.10 -8.36
CA ASP A 108 8.00 7.82 -8.15
C ASP A 108 7.93 7.41 -6.69
N VAL A 109 7.98 6.10 -6.43
CA VAL A 109 8.15 5.54 -5.09
C VAL A 109 9.38 4.66 -5.08
N ALA A 110 10.44 5.09 -4.39
CA ALA A 110 11.58 4.26 -4.06
C ALA A 110 11.24 3.38 -2.85
N LEU A 111 11.44 2.07 -3.01
CA LEU A 111 11.16 1.04 -2.01
C LEU A 111 12.47 0.35 -1.65
N ASP A 112 12.64 0.05 -0.38
CA ASP A 112 13.83 -0.61 0.17
C ASP A 112 13.43 -1.59 1.27
N ASP A 113 13.82 -2.86 1.12
CA ASP A 113 13.59 -3.91 2.13
C ASP A 113 14.82 -4.17 3.02
N GLY A 114 15.81 -3.28 2.98
CA GLY A 114 17.12 -3.37 3.64
C GLY A 114 18.11 -4.31 2.94
N SER A 115 17.78 -4.84 1.76
CA SER A 115 18.67 -5.67 0.94
C SER A 115 18.54 -5.39 -0.56
N SER A 116 17.32 -5.12 -1.00
CA SER A 116 16.97 -4.85 -2.38
C SER A 116 16.23 -3.52 -2.45
N LYS A 117 16.44 -2.81 -3.56
CA LYS A 117 15.78 -1.54 -3.86
C LYS A 117 15.03 -1.62 -5.18
N LYS A 118 13.93 -0.89 -5.29
CA LYS A 118 13.11 -0.80 -6.50
C LYS A 118 12.46 0.58 -6.56
N ILE A 119 12.31 1.12 -7.77
CA ILE A 119 11.50 2.31 -8.01
C ILE A 119 10.22 1.89 -8.74
N VAL A 120 9.08 2.42 -8.30
CA VAL A 120 7.77 2.24 -8.95
C VAL A 120 7.25 3.61 -9.38
N HIS A 121 6.94 3.76 -10.67
CA HIS A 121 6.34 4.97 -11.20
C HIS A 121 4.81 4.92 -11.08
N LEU A 122 4.21 5.94 -10.47
CA LEU A 122 2.75 6.07 -10.33
C LEU A 122 2.24 7.24 -11.16
N ASN A 123 1.51 6.92 -12.23
CA ASN A 123 0.96 7.89 -13.19
C ASN A 123 -0.42 7.50 -13.75
N ALA A 124 -1.08 6.51 -13.16
CA ALA A 124 -2.35 5.97 -13.64
C ALA A 124 -3.39 5.94 -12.52
N LEU A 125 -4.59 6.46 -12.83
CA LEU A 125 -5.73 6.49 -11.91
C LEU A 125 -6.27 5.09 -11.55
N THR A 126 -5.93 4.09 -12.35
CA THR A 126 -6.42 2.71 -12.21
C THR A 126 -5.43 1.80 -11.50
N VAL A 127 -4.35 2.34 -10.93
CA VAL A 127 -3.33 1.54 -10.24
C VAL A 127 -3.03 2.12 -8.87
N GLY A 128 -3.04 1.27 -7.85
CA GLY A 128 -2.52 1.59 -6.52
C GLY A 128 -1.29 0.76 -6.19
N LEU A 129 -0.31 1.33 -5.52
CA LEU A 129 0.85 0.61 -4.98
C LEU A 129 0.60 0.24 -3.53
N HIS A 130 0.44 -1.05 -3.25
CA HIS A 130 0.39 -1.56 -1.89
C HIS A 130 1.81 -1.69 -1.34
N ILE A 131 2.03 -1.05 -0.19
CA ILE A 131 3.25 -1.10 0.59
C ILE A 131 2.91 -1.79 1.92
N PRO A 132 3.32 -3.05 2.11
CA PRO A 132 3.22 -3.72 3.41
C PRO A 132 4.21 -3.16 4.45
N PRO A 133 4.04 -3.52 5.74
CA PRO A 133 4.95 -3.10 6.80
C PRO A 133 6.38 -3.56 6.56
N MET A 134 7.34 -2.91 7.22
CA MET A 134 8.77 -3.22 7.15
C MET A 134 9.38 -3.06 5.75
N ILE A 135 8.87 -2.08 5.00
CA ILE A 135 9.45 -1.53 3.77
C ILE A 135 9.73 -0.05 4.02
N TRP A 136 10.96 0.36 3.76
CA TRP A 136 11.32 1.78 3.72
C TRP A 136 10.88 2.35 2.38
N ALA A 137 10.06 3.40 2.42
CA ALA A 137 9.47 3.99 1.23
C ALA A 137 9.78 5.48 1.16
N GLU A 138 10.12 5.94 -0.04
CA GLU A 138 10.32 7.36 -0.38
C GLU A 138 9.60 7.76 -1.65
N GLU A 139 8.75 8.79 -1.53
CA GLU A 139 8.07 9.41 -2.66
C GLU A 139 8.93 10.52 -3.25
N LEU A 140 9.21 10.40 -4.55
CA LEU A 140 10.20 11.17 -5.29
C LEU A 140 9.59 11.78 -6.56
N ASN A 141 10.29 12.73 -7.16
CA ASN A 141 10.06 13.20 -8.54
C ASN A 141 8.61 13.63 -8.82
N PHE A 142 7.96 14.31 -7.87
CA PHE A 142 6.61 14.83 -8.02
C PHE A 142 6.52 15.81 -9.19
N LYS A 143 5.63 15.52 -10.16
CA LYS A 143 5.26 16.51 -11.18
C LYS A 143 4.37 17.61 -10.59
N PRO A 144 4.33 18.79 -11.24
CA PRO A 144 3.43 19.86 -10.83
C PRO A 144 1.97 19.39 -10.73
N ASN A 145 1.26 19.87 -9.72
CA ASN A 145 -0.14 19.51 -9.42
C ASN A 145 -0.37 18.03 -9.09
N THR A 146 0.67 17.24 -8.80
CA THR A 146 0.48 15.85 -8.39
C THR A 146 -0.33 15.75 -7.10
N ILE A 147 -1.29 14.83 -7.09
CA ILE A 147 -2.06 14.46 -5.89
C ILE A 147 -1.86 12.96 -5.65
N CYS A 148 -1.23 12.65 -4.51
CA CYS A 148 -1.07 11.27 -4.03
C CYS A 148 -2.14 11.00 -2.96
N LEU A 149 -3.07 10.10 -3.24
CA LEU A 149 -4.04 9.59 -2.27
C LEU A 149 -3.46 8.37 -1.55
N VAL A 150 -3.61 8.31 -0.24
CA VAL A 150 -3.15 7.20 0.59
C VAL A 150 -4.30 6.62 1.40
N LEU A 151 -4.52 5.32 1.25
CA LEU A 151 -5.37 4.52 2.15
C LEU A 151 -4.48 3.76 3.12
N ALA A 152 -4.80 3.80 4.41
CA ALA A 152 -3.97 3.21 5.46
C ALA A 152 -4.78 2.26 6.36
N SER A 153 -4.12 1.18 6.81
CA SER A 153 -4.74 0.14 7.64
C SER A 153 -4.97 0.55 9.09
N ASP A 154 -4.37 1.66 9.52
CA ASP A 154 -4.53 2.17 10.89
C ASP A 154 -4.60 3.69 11.00
N PHE A 155 -5.01 4.14 12.18
CA PHE A 155 -4.93 5.53 12.61
C PHE A 155 -3.48 6.02 12.64
N TYR A 156 -3.30 7.32 12.84
CA TYR A 156 -1.96 7.88 12.99
C TYR A 156 -1.37 7.45 14.33
N ASP A 157 -0.18 6.87 14.30
CA ASP A 157 0.65 6.60 15.47
C ASP A 157 2.10 6.92 15.12
N GLU A 158 2.70 7.86 15.86
CA GLU A 158 4.09 8.25 15.67
C GLU A 158 5.08 7.13 16.05
N LEU A 159 4.68 6.25 16.97
CA LEU A 159 5.53 5.14 17.42
C LEU A 159 5.66 4.02 16.40
N ASP A 160 4.79 3.98 15.38
CA ASP A 160 4.83 3.00 14.30
C ASP A 160 5.95 3.29 13.28
N TYR A 161 6.57 4.47 13.34
CA TYR A 161 7.59 4.89 12.38
C TYR A 161 9.00 4.40 12.76
N TYR A 162 9.75 3.92 11.76
CA TYR A 162 11.20 4.01 11.74
C TYR A 162 11.61 5.23 10.93
N ARG A 163 12.12 6.28 11.60
CA ARG A 163 12.59 7.52 10.94
C ARG A 163 14.10 7.53 10.69
N ASN A 164 14.85 6.72 11.42
CA ASN A 164 16.26 6.52 11.21
C ASN A 164 16.47 5.24 10.38
N TYR A 165 17.29 5.34 9.34
CA TYR A 165 17.50 4.24 8.40
C TYR A 165 18.33 3.09 9.01
N ASP A 166 19.29 3.40 9.89
CA ASP A 166 20.09 2.39 10.58
C ASP A 166 19.25 1.57 11.56
N ASP A 167 18.31 2.21 12.27
CA ASP A 167 17.33 1.52 13.12
C ASP A 167 16.44 0.56 12.31
N PHE A 168 15.99 1.01 11.12
CA PHE A 168 15.26 0.17 10.19
C PHE A 168 16.10 -1.04 9.73
N LEU A 169 17.37 -0.83 9.32
CA LEU A 169 18.26 -1.91 8.91
C LEU A 169 18.53 -2.91 10.03
N ALA A 170 18.75 -2.43 11.25
CA ALA A 170 18.92 -3.29 12.43
C ALA A 170 17.68 -4.16 12.65
N ALA A 171 16.48 -3.58 12.56
CA ALA A 171 15.23 -4.32 12.65
C ALA A 171 15.08 -5.37 11.52
N LYS A 172 15.47 -5.05 10.28
CA LYS A 172 15.46 -6.00 9.16
C LYS A 172 16.45 -7.16 9.35
N LEU A 173 17.62 -6.91 9.93
CA LEU A 173 18.59 -7.96 10.23
C LEU A 173 18.05 -8.93 11.28
N ILE A 174 17.42 -8.41 12.34
CA ILE A 174 16.77 -9.22 13.37
C ILE A 174 15.67 -10.08 12.73
N ALA A 175 14.78 -9.49 11.94
CA ALA A 175 13.70 -10.22 11.26
C ALA A 175 14.22 -11.37 10.37
N ARG A 176 15.31 -11.14 9.62
CA ARG A 176 15.92 -12.18 8.77
C ARG A 176 16.56 -13.32 9.57
N SER A 177 17.18 -13.00 10.70
CA SER A 177 17.82 -14.02 11.54
C SER A 177 16.80 -15.01 12.11
N ILE A 178 15.60 -14.53 12.48
CA ILE A 178 14.52 -15.36 13.01
C ILE A 178 14.01 -16.33 11.93
N ASP A 179 13.81 -15.85 10.70
CA ASP A 179 13.33 -16.70 9.59
C ASP A 179 14.34 -17.76 9.15
N SER A 180 15.65 -17.52 9.32
CA SER A 180 16.69 -18.51 8.98
C SER A 180 16.79 -19.68 9.96
N HIS A 181 16.06 -19.62 11.08
CA HIS A 181 16.08 -20.62 12.15
C HIS A 181 14.75 -21.37 12.30
N ILE A 182 13.80 -21.16 11.40
CA ILE A 182 12.51 -21.87 11.30
C ILE A 182 12.54 -22.73 10.04
#